data_AF-A0A448NYV1-F1
#
_entry.id   AF-A0A448NYV1-F1
#
_cell.length_a   1.000
_cell.length_b   1.000
_cell.length_c   1.000
_cell.angle_alpha   90.00
_cell.angle_beta   90.00
_cell.angle_gamma   90.00
#
_symmetry.space_group_name_H-M   'P 1'
#
loop_
_entity.id
_entity.type
_entity.pdbx_description
1 polymer ?
#
loop_
_entity_poly.entity_id
_entity_poly.type
_entity_poly.pdbx_seq_one_letter_code
_entity_poly.pdbx_strand_id
1 'polypeptide(L)'
;MQLRTVGRNLSHHWLSAVIVAVISAMVVGIAHFATSRPTYTSQASIIFTSNAFESFRDPDSAASYTTSLIQSYSNYLQSASVLDPIASKVGGTVSASSLQQSIQLSPSPMLLTIEFENGDRDTADTVVKELVATVRSAVGTVSPTADKTPVLQIVKSSVLTDAVPGTDRSASRSGAIGLLIGIVIALVYLFLRAILDTRVRDVEDVMALCDASVLGALPDPISSDDEASVLAHNLRFTAPRDGVRSVLLASTVPGEASGSAALHAADSLAASGTRTLLVDADLRGREVTELSGAGAAAGLSDVLAGRAELDDAVTAREGRADLLTAGSAVGNPAELLSGAALADALASLGSRYDTIILAGAPVLSGSDSLLISAAVAASVPVIGIGKVKRSDLAQHIELLGMSEAKLGGVVLTGVRRVSAKNPYSPLATAASR
;
A
#
# COMPACT_ATOMS: atom_id res chain seq x y z
N MET A 1 14.88 10.08 15.61
CA MET A 1 13.42 10.31 15.45
C MET A 1 12.83 9.63 14.21
N GLN A 2 13.52 9.54 13.07
CA GLN A 2 12.93 9.01 11.81
C GLN A 2 12.72 7.48 11.72
N LEU A 3 13.54 6.64 12.39
CA LEU A 3 13.42 5.17 12.26
C LEU A 3 12.19 4.58 12.97
N ARG A 4 11.72 5.20 14.06
CA ARG A 4 10.55 4.73 14.83
C ARG A 4 9.24 5.00 14.09
N THR A 5 9.15 6.12 13.38
CA THR A 5 7.97 6.48 12.57
C THR A 5 7.80 5.53 11.37
N VAL A 6 8.92 5.07 10.78
CA VAL A 6 8.93 4.12 9.65
C VAL A 6 8.43 2.74 10.08
N GLY A 7 8.88 2.22 11.22
CA GLY A 7 8.46 0.89 11.72
C GLY A 7 6.95 0.80 11.99
N ARG A 8 6.33 1.89 12.49
CA ARG A 8 4.90 1.91 12.81
C ARG A 8 3.99 2.12 11.59
N ASN A 9 4.49 2.81 10.56
CA ASN A 9 3.78 2.91 9.28
C ASN A 9 3.71 1.58 8.53
N LEU A 10 4.70 0.72 8.75
CA LEU A 10 4.80 -0.58 8.10
C LEU A 10 3.65 -1.52 8.52
N SER A 11 3.24 -1.53 9.79
CA SER A 11 2.23 -2.47 10.29
C SER A 11 0.80 -2.17 9.84
N HIS A 12 0.47 -0.92 9.50
CA HIS A 12 -0.86 -0.56 9.03
C HIS A 12 -1.04 -0.65 7.51
N HIS A 13 0.06 -0.58 6.74
CA HIS A 13 0.01 -0.44 5.29
C HIS A 13 0.77 -1.53 4.52
N TRP A 14 1.26 -2.57 5.22
CA TRP A 14 2.01 -3.68 4.62
C TRP A 14 1.28 -4.30 3.43
N LEU A 15 -0.05 -4.45 3.50
CA LEU A 15 -0.84 -5.04 2.41
C LEU A 15 -0.77 -4.20 1.12
N SER A 16 -0.90 -2.88 1.22
CA SER A 16 -0.78 -1.98 0.06
C SER A 16 0.63 -1.96 -0.53
N ALA A 17 1.65 -2.07 0.33
CA ALA A 17 3.03 -2.16 -0.12
C ALA A 17 3.31 -3.49 -0.84
N VAL A 18 2.76 -4.60 -0.34
CA VAL A 18 2.83 -5.91 -1.00
C VAL A 18 2.12 -5.87 -2.36
N ILE A 19 0.94 -5.26 -2.44
CA ILE A 19 0.21 -5.12 -3.73
C ILE A 19 1.04 -4.33 -4.75
N VAL A 20 1.60 -3.19 -4.35
CA VAL A 20 2.46 -2.37 -5.23
C VAL A 20 3.73 -3.13 -5.64
N ALA A 21 4.36 -3.88 -4.72
CA ALA A 21 5.52 -4.72 -5.01
C ALA A 21 5.19 -5.82 -6.02
N VAL A 22 4.03 -6.48 -5.86
CA VAL A 22 3.58 -7.54 -6.77
C VAL A 22 3.24 -6.97 -8.14
N ILE A 23 2.53 -5.84 -8.22
CA ILE A 23 2.19 -5.19 -9.49
C ILE A 23 3.45 -4.73 -10.21
N SER A 24 4.40 -4.09 -9.52
CA SER A 24 5.65 -3.65 -10.13
C SER A 24 6.52 -4.82 -10.61
N ALA A 25 6.64 -5.90 -9.82
CA ALA A 25 7.31 -7.12 -10.24
C ALA A 25 6.65 -7.76 -11.47
N MET A 26 5.30 -7.78 -11.52
CA MET A 26 4.54 -8.29 -12.66
C MET A 26 4.76 -7.45 -13.92
N VAL A 27 4.76 -6.13 -13.81
CA VAL A 27 5.01 -5.22 -14.95
C VAL A 27 6.44 -5.38 -15.48
N VAL A 28 7.44 -5.47 -14.60
CA VAL A 28 8.84 -5.68 -15.03
C VAL A 28 9.01 -7.07 -15.67
N GLY A 29 8.37 -8.11 -15.11
CA GLY A 29 8.38 -9.46 -15.66
C GLY A 29 7.74 -9.53 -17.06
N ILE A 30 6.59 -8.88 -17.25
CA ILE A 30 5.91 -8.79 -18.54
C ILE A 30 6.75 -8.01 -19.54
N ALA A 31 7.32 -6.87 -19.15
CA ALA A 31 8.18 -6.07 -20.02
C ALA A 31 9.42 -6.83 -20.47
N HIS A 32 10.03 -7.63 -19.57
CA HIS A 32 11.17 -8.48 -19.91
C HIS A 32 10.76 -9.64 -20.82
N PHE A 33 9.62 -10.29 -20.54
CA PHE A 33 9.09 -11.36 -21.40
C PHE A 33 8.78 -10.84 -22.81
N ALA A 34 8.17 -9.65 -22.92
CA ALA A 34 7.84 -9.04 -24.20
C ALA A 34 9.07 -8.60 -25.01
N THR A 35 10.23 -8.39 -24.36
CA THR A 35 11.48 -7.96 -25.02
C THR A 35 12.45 -9.10 -25.30
N SER A 36 12.25 -10.27 -24.69
CA SER A 36 13.06 -11.46 -24.93
C SER A 36 12.64 -12.10 -26.26
N ARG A 37 13.54 -12.12 -27.25
CA ARG A 37 13.29 -12.78 -28.54
C ARG A 37 13.45 -14.29 -28.36
N PRO A 38 12.52 -15.12 -28.86
CA PRO A 38 12.68 -16.58 -28.82
C PRO A 38 13.88 -17.00 -29.67
N THR A 39 14.73 -17.89 -29.15
CA THR A 39 15.76 -18.57 -29.94
C THR A 39 15.30 -19.99 -30.29
N TYR A 40 15.59 -20.38 -31.52
CA TYR A 40 15.23 -21.66 -32.14
C TYR A 40 16.51 -22.43 -32.43
N THR A 41 16.61 -23.65 -31.91
CA THR A 41 17.76 -24.54 -32.13
C THR A 41 17.40 -25.59 -33.17
N SER A 42 18.12 -25.63 -34.30
CA SER A 42 18.01 -26.71 -35.28
C SER A 42 19.21 -27.66 -35.14
N GLN A 43 18.95 -28.97 -35.15
CA GLN A 43 19.97 -30.00 -34.94
C GLN A 43 19.95 -31.02 -36.06
N ALA A 44 21.14 -31.39 -36.56
CA ALA A 44 21.33 -32.52 -37.47
C ALA A 44 22.45 -33.43 -37.01
N SER A 45 22.23 -34.73 -37.15
CA SER A 45 23.20 -35.77 -36.82
C SER A 45 23.61 -36.51 -38.08
N ILE A 46 24.93 -36.58 -38.34
CA ILE A 46 25.54 -37.26 -39.49
C ILE A 46 26.33 -38.46 -38.98
N ILE A 47 25.95 -39.67 -39.42
CA ILE A 47 26.64 -40.90 -39.08
C ILE A 47 27.65 -41.24 -40.17
N PHE A 48 28.90 -41.49 -39.76
CA PHE A 48 29.99 -41.90 -40.62
C PHE A 48 30.21 -43.41 -40.46
N THR A 49 30.24 -44.13 -41.59
CA THR A 49 30.68 -45.53 -41.61
C THR A 49 31.96 -45.62 -42.42
N SER A 50 32.92 -46.43 -41.96
CA SER A 50 34.24 -46.52 -42.58
C SER A 50 34.52 -47.96 -43.00
N ASN A 51 35.00 -48.16 -44.23
CA ASN A 51 35.52 -49.47 -44.68
C ASN A 51 36.93 -49.74 -44.14
N ALA A 52 37.56 -48.77 -43.44
CA ALA A 52 38.91 -48.91 -42.89
C ALA A 52 39.01 -50.00 -41.82
N PHE A 53 37.89 -50.40 -41.20
CA PHE A 53 37.85 -51.49 -40.22
C PHE A 53 38.33 -52.84 -40.79
N GLU A 54 38.25 -53.05 -42.11
CA GLU A 54 38.79 -54.27 -42.73
C GLU A 54 40.32 -54.21 -42.95
N SER A 55 40.89 -53.00 -43.04
CA SER A 55 42.33 -52.78 -43.28
C SER A 55 43.16 -52.73 -41.99
N PHE A 56 42.54 -52.40 -40.85
CA PHE A 56 43.20 -52.32 -39.55
C PHE A 56 42.98 -53.61 -38.76
N ARG A 57 44.06 -54.28 -38.35
CA ARG A 57 44.03 -55.48 -37.48
C ARG A 57 43.62 -55.17 -36.02
N ASP A 58 43.60 -53.91 -35.63
CA ASP A 58 43.35 -53.44 -34.26
C ASP A 58 42.17 -52.43 -34.23
N PRO A 59 41.06 -52.74 -33.53
CA PRO A 59 39.88 -51.88 -33.43
C PRO A 59 40.15 -50.48 -32.87
N ASP A 60 41.09 -50.33 -31.93
CA ASP A 60 41.35 -49.06 -31.25
C ASP A 60 42.04 -48.04 -32.17
N SER A 61 42.87 -48.53 -33.09
CA SER A 61 43.53 -47.72 -34.12
C SER A 61 42.54 -47.19 -35.16
N ALA A 62 41.55 -48.02 -35.56
CA ALA A 62 40.50 -47.62 -36.48
C ALA A 62 39.56 -46.55 -35.88
N ALA A 63 39.25 -46.67 -34.58
CA ALA A 63 38.44 -45.69 -33.85
C ALA A 63 39.16 -44.34 -33.72
N SER A 64 40.45 -44.34 -33.39
CA SER A 64 41.26 -43.12 -33.25
C SER A 64 41.47 -42.39 -34.58
N TYR A 65 41.68 -43.14 -35.67
CA TYR A 65 41.77 -42.59 -37.02
C TYR A 65 40.44 -41.97 -37.48
N THR A 66 39.32 -42.66 -37.23
CA THR A 66 37.97 -42.15 -37.55
C THR A 66 37.65 -40.88 -36.76
N THR A 67 38.02 -40.83 -35.48
CA THR A 67 37.85 -39.65 -34.63
C THR A 67 38.68 -38.47 -35.13
N SER A 68 39.95 -38.71 -35.49
CA SER A 68 40.84 -37.68 -36.04
C SER A 68 40.36 -37.13 -37.39
N LEU A 69 39.79 -38.00 -38.24
CA LEU A 69 39.17 -37.59 -39.49
C LEU A 69 37.91 -36.75 -39.25
N ILE A 70 37.00 -37.20 -38.37
CA ILE A 70 35.78 -36.44 -38.02
C ILE A 70 36.16 -35.07 -37.42
N GLN A 71 37.20 -35.00 -36.60
CA GLN A 71 37.71 -33.74 -36.05
C GLN A 71 38.30 -32.82 -37.15
N SER A 72 39.00 -33.38 -38.13
CA SER A 72 39.50 -32.64 -39.29
C SER A 72 38.37 -32.10 -40.16
N TYR A 73 37.30 -32.90 -40.36
CA TYR A 73 36.08 -32.44 -41.04
C TYR A 73 35.35 -31.35 -40.26
N SER A 74 35.25 -31.48 -38.93
CA SER A 74 34.65 -30.46 -38.07
C SER A 74 35.38 -29.11 -38.21
N ASN A 75 36.71 -29.12 -38.20
CA ASN A 75 37.53 -27.91 -38.40
C ASN A 75 37.36 -27.32 -39.81
N TYR A 76 37.24 -28.17 -40.84
CA TYR A 76 36.99 -27.72 -42.21
C TYR A 76 35.61 -27.04 -42.36
N LEU A 77 34.57 -27.59 -41.73
CA LEU A 77 33.22 -27.01 -41.75
C LEU A 77 33.14 -25.66 -41.02
N GLN A 78 34.03 -25.40 -40.06
CA GLN A 78 34.13 -24.10 -39.37
C GLN A 78 34.99 -23.08 -40.13
N SER A 79 35.64 -23.46 -41.23
CA SER A 79 36.47 -22.55 -42.00
C SER A 79 35.63 -21.53 -42.77
N ALA A 80 36.14 -20.31 -42.89
CA ALA A 80 35.47 -19.22 -43.63
C ALA A 80 35.12 -19.63 -45.07
N SER A 81 35.99 -20.41 -45.73
CA SER A 81 35.78 -20.92 -47.08
C SER A 81 34.50 -21.76 -47.25
N VAL A 82 34.02 -22.39 -46.18
CA VAL A 82 32.77 -23.19 -46.17
C VAL A 82 31.59 -22.37 -45.69
N LEU A 83 31.81 -21.47 -44.72
CA LEU A 83 30.73 -20.67 -44.12
C LEU A 83 30.33 -19.45 -44.96
N ASP A 84 31.24 -18.84 -45.73
CA ASP A 84 30.97 -17.66 -46.57
C ASP A 84 29.93 -17.94 -47.68
N PRO A 85 30.01 -19.06 -48.44
CA PRO A 85 28.99 -19.40 -49.43
C PRO A 85 27.62 -19.67 -48.79
N ILE A 86 27.58 -20.25 -47.60
CA ILE A 86 26.34 -20.55 -46.86
C ILE A 86 25.69 -19.25 -46.37
N ALA A 87 26.49 -18.33 -45.82
CA ALA A 87 26.04 -16.99 -45.41
C ALA A 87 25.41 -16.21 -46.59
N SER A 88 25.98 -16.34 -47.79
CA SER A 88 25.47 -15.68 -49.00
C SER A 88 24.11 -16.23 -49.47
N LYS A 89 23.86 -17.53 -49.31
CA LYS A 89 22.60 -18.19 -49.71
C LYS A 89 21.45 -17.98 -48.74
N VAL A 90 21.75 -17.76 -47.46
CA VAL A 90 20.77 -17.56 -46.38
C VAL A 90 20.26 -16.11 -46.31
N GLY A 91 20.61 -15.27 -47.30
CA GLY A 91 20.01 -13.95 -47.49
C GLY A 91 20.78 -12.78 -46.87
N GLY A 92 22.06 -12.95 -46.54
CA GLY A 92 22.95 -11.87 -46.11
C GLY A 92 22.65 -11.24 -44.74
N THR A 93 21.65 -11.76 -44.01
CA THR A 93 21.27 -11.31 -42.66
C THR A 93 22.19 -11.84 -41.57
N VAL A 94 23.00 -12.88 -41.86
CA VAL A 94 23.94 -13.49 -40.92
C VAL A 94 25.34 -13.46 -41.51
N SER A 95 26.30 -12.87 -40.80
CA SER A 95 27.71 -12.83 -41.21
C SER A 95 28.39 -14.18 -40.96
N ALA A 96 29.43 -14.51 -41.74
CA ALA A 96 30.19 -15.75 -41.53
C ALA A 96 30.84 -15.83 -40.14
N SER A 97 31.24 -14.69 -39.55
CA SER A 97 31.71 -14.61 -38.17
C SER A 97 30.61 -14.92 -37.14
N SER A 98 29.36 -14.52 -37.41
CA SER A 98 28.21 -14.85 -36.57
C SER A 98 27.87 -16.34 -36.68
N LEU A 99 27.92 -16.91 -37.89
CA LEU A 99 27.75 -18.37 -38.09
C LEU A 99 28.82 -19.17 -37.36
N GLN A 100 30.09 -18.76 -37.43
CA GLN A 100 31.19 -19.44 -36.77
C GLN A 100 31.04 -19.49 -35.24
N GLN A 101 30.44 -18.46 -34.64
CA GLN A 101 30.18 -18.41 -33.20
C GLN A 101 28.91 -19.16 -32.78
N SER A 102 27.92 -19.25 -33.67
CA SER A 102 26.62 -19.86 -33.38
C SER A 102 26.49 -21.33 -33.79
N ILE A 103 27.42 -21.86 -34.59
CA ILE A 103 27.46 -23.27 -35.00
C ILE A 103 28.28 -24.07 -33.98
N GLN A 104 27.63 -24.98 -33.25
CA GLN A 104 28.29 -25.94 -32.39
C GLN A 104 28.41 -27.28 -33.11
N LEU A 105 29.65 -27.76 -33.22
CA LEU A 105 29.96 -29.06 -33.81
C LEU A 105 30.53 -29.95 -32.71
N SER A 106 29.81 -31.01 -32.38
CA SER A 106 30.22 -32.00 -31.37
C SER A 106 30.66 -33.29 -32.07
N PRO A 107 31.97 -33.50 -32.29
CA PRO A 107 32.47 -34.73 -32.89
C PRO A 107 32.42 -35.88 -31.86
N SER A 108 31.87 -37.02 -32.27
CA SER A 108 31.86 -38.28 -31.52
C SER A 108 32.36 -39.43 -32.42
N PRO A 109 32.80 -40.57 -31.87
CA PRO A 109 33.19 -41.72 -32.67
C PRO A 109 32.04 -42.11 -33.61
N MET A 110 32.26 -41.97 -34.93
CA MET A 110 31.29 -42.27 -36.00
C MET A 110 30.07 -41.33 -36.10
N LEU A 111 29.99 -40.25 -35.32
CA LEU A 111 28.86 -39.32 -35.32
C LEU A 111 29.34 -37.86 -35.29
N LEU A 112 28.79 -37.01 -36.15
CA LEU A 112 28.92 -35.55 -36.07
C LEU A 112 27.55 -34.94 -35.83
N THR A 113 27.39 -34.29 -34.69
CA THR A 113 26.19 -33.51 -34.38
C THR A 113 26.48 -32.03 -34.69
N ILE A 114 25.62 -31.46 -35.53
CA ILE A 114 25.59 -30.06 -35.93
C ILE A 114 24.42 -29.43 -35.20
N GLU A 115 24.69 -28.35 -34.46
CA GLU A 115 23.67 -27.57 -33.77
C GLU A 115 23.83 -26.10 -34.12
N PHE A 116 22.72 -25.46 -34.47
CA PHE A 116 22.69 -24.03 -34.81
C PHE A 116 21.49 -23.36 -34.16
N GLU A 117 21.76 -22.28 -33.42
CA GLU A 117 20.76 -21.50 -32.71
C GLU A 117 20.55 -20.14 -33.39
N ASN A 118 19.30 -19.80 -33.72
CA ASN A 118 18.95 -18.53 -34.32
C ASN A 118 17.56 -18.03 -33.88
N GLY A 119 17.33 -16.71 -33.90
CA GLY A 119 16.05 -16.11 -33.52
C GLY A 119 14.91 -16.33 -34.53
N ASP A 120 15.21 -16.94 -35.68
CA ASP A 120 14.25 -17.28 -36.74
C ASP A 120 14.34 -18.78 -37.07
N ARG A 121 13.19 -19.46 -37.06
CA ARG A 121 13.06 -20.91 -37.28
C ARG A 121 13.47 -21.29 -38.70
N ASP A 122 13.04 -20.54 -39.70
CA ASP A 122 13.28 -20.88 -41.11
C ASP A 122 14.76 -20.72 -41.48
N THR A 123 15.40 -19.69 -40.92
CA THR A 123 16.84 -19.47 -41.05
C THR A 123 17.63 -20.58 -40.36
N ALA A 124 17.22 -21.01 -39.15
CA ALA A 124 17.90 -22.08 -38.41
C ALA A 124 17.91 -23.41 -39.19
N ASP A 125 16.76 -23.80 -39.74
CA ASP A 125 16.63 -25.03 -40.53
C ASP A 125 17.36 -24.97 -41.86
N THR A 126 17.37 -23.81 -42.52
CA THR A 126 18.04 -23.65 -43.83
C THR A 126 19.57 -23.76 -43.68
N VAL A 127 20.14 -23.15 -42.65
CA VAL A 127 21.58 -23.24 -42.36
C VAL A 127 22.00 -24.68 -42.10
N VAL A 128 21.27 -25.42 -41.25
CA VAL A 128 21.58 -26.81 -40.93
C VAL A 128 21.45 -27.71 -42.17
N LYS A 129 20.39 -27.55 -42.97
CA LYS A 129 20.20 -28.29 -44.23
C LYS A 129 21.35 -28.07 -45.21
N GLU A 130 21.81 -26.83 -45.37
CA GLU A 130 22.89 -26.49 -46.29
C GLU A 130 24.25 -26.97 -45.78
N LEU A 131 24.50 -26.92 -44.46
CA LEU A 131 25.72 -27.49 -43.87
C LEU A 131 25.78 -29.00 -44.11
N VAL A 132 24.66 -29.71 -43.92
CA VAL A 132 24.55 -31.14 -44.22
C VAL A 132 24.78 -31.43 -45.71
N ALA A 133 24.24 -30.62 -46.62
CA ALA A 133 24.46 -30.75 -48.05
C ALA A 133 25.94 -30.55 -48.44
N THR A 134 26.60 -29.58 -47.80
CA THR A 134 28.02 -29.28 -48.02
C THR A 134 28.92 -30.40 -47.52
N VAL A 135 28.62 -30.96 -46.34
CA VAL A 135 29.30 -32.18 -45.82
C VAL A 135 29.16 -33.33 -46.83
N ARG A 136 27.96 -33.55 -47.36
CA ARG A 136 27.70 -34.63 -48.33
C ARG A 136 28.53 -34.48 -49.62
N SER A 137 28.74 -33.25 -50.09
CA SER A 137 29.55 -32.97 -51.28
C SER A 137 31.06 -33.05 -50.99
N ALA A 138 31.51 -32.61 -49.81
CA ALA A 138 32.92 -32.59 -49.41
C ALA A 138 33.50 -33.99 -49.11
N VAL A 139 32.69 -34.91 -48.56
CA VAL A 139 33.13 -36.30 -48.28
C VAL A 139 33.58 -37.02 -49.57
N GLY A 140 33.03 -36.65 -50.73
CA GLY A 140 33.44 -37.18 -52.04
C GLY A 140 34.74 -36.60 -52.62
N THR A 141 35.26 -35.50 -52.07
CA THR A 141 36.45 -34.79 -52.59
C THR A 141 37.65 -34.82 -51.65
N VAL A 142 37.44 -35.01 -50.34
CA VAL A 142 38.50 -34.90 -49.31
C VAL A 142 38.91 -36.27 -48.72
N SER A 143 38.15 -37.35 -48.95
CA SER A 143 38.59 -38.69 -48.54
C SER A 143 39.74 -39.20 -49.42
N PRO A 144 40.90 -39.62 -48.85
CA PRO A 144 41.96 -40.23 -49.64
C PRO A 144 41.43 -41.52 -50.28
N THR A 145 41.49 -41.59 -51.61
CA THR A 145 41.03 -42.75 -52.38
C THR A 145 42.14 -43.79 -52.41
N ALA A 146 41.94 -44.94 -51.76
CA ALA A 146 42.65 -46.16 -52.12
C ALA A 146 41.69 -47.00 -52.99
N ASP A 147 42.10 -47.30 -54.23
CA ASP A 147 41.38 -48.15 -55.18
C ASP A 147 39.87 -47.85 -55.35
N LYS A 148 39.56 -46.60 -55.70
CA LYS A 148 38.24 -46.13 -56.20
C LYS A 148 37.03 -46.44 -55.30
N THR A 149 37.24 -46.78 -54.04
CA THR A 149 36.17 -46.83 -53.03
C THR A 149 36.47 -45.81 -51.93
N PRO A 150 35.56 -44.88 -51.64
CA PRO A 150 35.77 -43.91 -50.57
C PRO A 150 35.77 -44.64 -49.23
N VAL A 151 36.81 -44.39 -48.41
CA VAL A 151 37.00 -45.03 -47.09
C VAL A 151 35.87 -44.70 -46.12
N LEU A 152 35.15 -43.59 -46.33
CA LEU A 152 33.96 -43.23 -45.57
C LEU A 152 32.71 -43.29 -46.47
N GLN A 153 31.72 -44.10 -46.10
CA GLN A 153 30.38 -44.05 -46.67
C GLN A 153 29.40 -43.43 -45.68
N ILE A 154 28.58 -42.50 -46.16
CA ILE A 154 27.47 -41.91 -45.41
C ILE A 154 26.28 -42.87 -45.59
N VAL A 155 25.87 -43.58 -44.53
CA VAL A 155 24.83 -44.62 -44.61
C VAL A 155 23.42 -44.13 -44.24
N LYS A 156 23.27 -42.99 -43.55
CA LYS A 156 21.93 -42.44 -43.23
C LYS A 156 21.99 -40.95 -42.88
N SER A 157 21.10 -40.14 -43.48
CA SER A 157 20.95 -38.72 -43.14
C SER A 157 19.71 -38.45 -42.28
N SER A 158 19.95 -37.76 -41.16
CA SER A 158 19.07 -36.76 -40.50
C SER A 158 17.79 -37.24 -39.79
N VAL A 159 17.83 -37.25 -38.46
CA VAL A 159 16.67 -36.86 -37.64
C VAL A 159 16.71 -35.33 -37.55
N LEU A 160 15.83 -34.64 -38.28
CA LEU A 160 15.53 -33.22 -38.01
C LEU A 160 14.65 -33.21 -36.76
N THR A 161 15.19 -32.76 -35.64
CA THR A 161 14.33 -32.39 -34.51
C THR A 161 13.87 -30.97 -34.77
N ASP A 162 12.55 -30.79 -34.92
CA ASP A 162 11.94 -29.47 -35.06
C ASP A 162 12.44 -28.52 -33.98
N ALA A 163 12.74 -27.28 -34.36
CA ALA A 163 13.31 -26.31 -33.45
C ALA A 163 12.42 -26.09 -32.21
N VAL A 164 12.92 -26.54 -31.05
CA VAL A 164 12.27 -26.35 -29.75
C VAL A 164 12.81 -25.05 -29.16
N PRO A 165 11.95 -24.18 -28.59
CA PRO A 165 12.43 -22.96 -27.95
C PRO A 165 13.43 -23.30 -26.84
N GLY A 166 14.62 -22.72 -26.92
CA GLY A 166 15.63 -22.85 -25.87
C GLY A 166 15.09 -22.25 -24.57
N THR A 167 15.13 -23.01 -23.47
CA THR A 167 14.84 -22.46 -22.14
C THR A 167 16.08 -21.70 -21.67
N ASP A 168 16.16 -20.43 -22.06
CA ASP A 168 17.27 -19.57 -21.69
C ASP A 168 17.34 -19.43 -20.16
N ARG A 169 18.47 -19.86 -19.57
CA ARG A 169 18.79 -19.70 -18.14
C ARG A 169 18.77 -18.21 -17.71
N SER A 170 18.78 -17.27 -18.66
CA SER A 170 18.59 -15.83 -18.42
C SER A 170 17.24 -15.50 -17.74
N ALA A 171 16.20 -16.30 -17.96
CA ALA A 171 14.88 -16.10 -17.35
C ALA A 171 14.94 -16.08 -15.81
N SER A 172 15.82 -16.88 -15.21
CA SER A 172 16.01 -16.93 -13.75
C SER A 172 16.75 -15.71 -13.18
N ARG A 173 17.73 -15.15 -13.92
CA ARG A 173 18.49 -13.96 -13.51
C ARG A 173 17.68 -12.68 -13.66
N SER A 174 16.87 -12.58 -14.72
CA SER A 174 15.98 -11.45 -14.94
C SER A 174 14.85 -11.37 -13.92
N GLY A 175 14.35 -12.52 -13.46
CA GLY A 175 13.42 -12.58 -12.33
C GLY A 175 14.00 -12.00 -11.03
N ALA A 176 15.28 -12.28 -10.74
CA ALA A 176 15.94 -11.75 -9.55
C ALA A 176 16.12 -10.22 -9.60
N ILE A 177 16.47 -9.67 -10.77
CA ILE A 177 16.59 -8.21 -10.97
C ILE A 177 15.22 -7.53 -10.83
N GLY A 178 14.16 -8.12 -11.42
CA GLY A 178 12.80 -7.61 -11.28
C GLY A 178 12.31 -7.58 -9.83
N LEU A 179 12.63 -8.62 -9.06
CA LEU A 179 12.31 -8.68 -7.63
C LEU A 179 13.03 -7.59 -6.82
N LEU A 180 14.32 -7.35 -7.10
CA LEU A 180 15.08 -6.27 -6.44
C LEU A 180 14.49 -4.89 -6.74
N ILE A 181 14.18 -4.61 -8.00
CA ILE A 181 13.57 -3.32 -8.40
C ILE A 181 12.19 -3.15 -7.74
N GLY A 182 11.36 -4.20 -7.72
CA GLY A 182 10.05 -4.17 -7.07
C GLY A 182 10.13 -3.86 -5.58
N ILE A 183 11.10 -4.43 -4.86
CA ILE A 183 11.34 -4.13 -3.44
C ILE A 183 11.73 -2.65 -3.27
N VAL A 184 12.62 -2.12 -4.10
CA VAL A 184 13.04 -0.71 -4.03
C VAL A 184 11.85 0.22 -4.25
N ILE A 185 11.02 -0.02 -5.26
CA ILE A 185 9.83 0.78 -5.54
C ILE A 185 8.84 0.72 -4.36
N ALA A 186 8.62 -0.46 -3.79
CA ALA A 186 7.73 -0.62 -2.64
C ALA A 186 8.24 0.13 -1.40
N LEU A 187 9.55 0.14 -1.16
CA LEU A 187 10.18 0.91 -0.08
C LEU A 187 10.04 2.41 -0.33
N VAL A 188 10.27 2.88 -1.56
CA VAL A 188 10.07 4.30 -1.93
C VAL A 188 8.62 4.71 -1.75
N TYR A 189 7.66 3.88 -2.17
CA TYR A 189 6.24 4.14 -1.98
C TYR A 189 5.86 4.21 -0.49
N LEU A 190 6.33 3.25 0.33
CA LEU A 190 6.13 3.24 1.77
C LEU A 190 6.70 4.50 2.43
N PHE A 191 7.90 4.90 2.03
CA PHE A 191 8.57 6.09 2.54
C PHE A 191 7.83 7.37 2.14
N LEU A 192 7.43 7.49 0.88
CA LEU A 192 6.69 8.65 0.38
C LEU A 192 5.33 8.77 1.09
N ARG A 193 4.62 7.65 1.25
CA ARG A 193 3.36 7.61 2.01
C ARG A 193 3.58 7.97 3.47
N ALA A 194 4.70 7.56 4.07
CA ALA A 194 5.03 7.88 5.45
C ALA A 194 5.32 9.39 5.66
N ILE A 195 5.92 10.05 4.67
CA ILE A 195 6.18 11.50 4.70
C ILE A 195 4.91 12.30 4.42
N LEU A 196 4.07 11.83 3.49
CA LEU A 196 2.82 12.49 3.14
C LEU A 196 1.73 12.34 4.21
N ASP A 197 1.88 11.40 5.14
CA ASP A 197 0.94 11.25 6.25
C ASP A 197 1.23 12.27 7.36
N THR A 198 0.57 13.42 7.26
CA THR A 198 0.64 14.51 8.22
C THR A 198 -0.38 14.40 9.36
N ARG A 199 -1.03 13.24 9.52
CA ARG A 199 -2.07 13.05 10.54
C ARG A 199 -1.49 12.99 11.95
N VAL A 200 -2.27 13.46 12.91
CA VAL A 200 -2.01 13.34 14.35
C VAL A 200 -2.17 11.87 14.74
N ARG A 201 -1.14 11.28 15.36
CA ARG A 201 -1.14 9.84 15.68
C ARG A 201 -0.97 9.52 17.16
N ASP A 202 -0.37 10.42 17.91
CA ASP A 202 -0.10 10.21 19.33
C ASP A 202 -0.39 11.47 20.14
N VAL A 203 -0.34 11.31 21.46
CA VAL A 203 -0.47 12.39 22.44
C VAL A 203 0.62 13.45 22.23
N GLU A 204 1.84 13.03 21.90
CA GLU A 204 2.97 13.94 21.68
C GLU A 204 2.72 14.90 20.51
N ASP A 205 2.04 14.45 19.45
CA ASP A 205 1.69 15.32 18.32
C ASP A 205 0.73 16.44 18.75
N VAL A 206 -0.15 16.16 19.71
CA VAL A 206 -1.12 17.13 20.24
C VAL A 206 -0.44 18.10 21.20
N MET A 207 0.36 17.58 22.14
CA MET A 207 1.10 18.42 23.10
C MET A 207 2.13 19.33 22.42
N ALA A 208 2.63 18.95 21.25
CA ALA A 208 3.51 19.81 20.45
C ALA A 208 2.78 21.03 19.82
N LEU A 209 1.45 20.98 19.71
CA LEU A 209 0.63 22.01 19.08
C LEU A 209 -0.17 22.84 20.10
N CYS A 210 -0.49 22.28 21.27
CA CYS A 210 -1.17 22.99 22.34
C CYS A 210 -0.65 22.57 23.71
N ASP A 211 -0.46 23.54 24.61
CA ASP A 211 -0.05 23.32 26.01
C ASP A 211 -1.26 22.99 26.90
N ALA A 212 -2.01 21.96 26.50
CA ALA A 212 -3.27 21.57 27.12
C ALA A 212 -3.22 20.14 27.65
N SER A 213 -3.79 19.93 28.83
CA SER A 213 -3.90 18.62 29.46
C SER A 213 -4.85 17.70 28.69
N VAL A 214 -4.47 16.43 28.54
CA VAL A 214 -5.36 15.39 28.01
C VAL A 214 -6.36 14.99 29.10
N LEU A 215 -7.64 15.26 28.86
CA LEU A 215 -8.74 14.97 29.79
C LEU A 215 -9.23 13.52 29.68
N GLY A 216 -9.01 12.87 28.54
CA GLY A 216 -9.43 11.51 28.32
C GLY A 216 -8.98 10.98 26.97
N ALA A 217 -8.91 9.65 26.87
CA ALA A 217 -8.59 8.95 25.63
C ALA A 217 -9.62 7.81 25.45
N LEU A 218 -10.44 7.92 24.40
CA LEU A 218 -11.57 7.05 24.14
C LEU A 218 -11.33 6.21 22.87
N PRO A 219 -11.70 4.91 22.87
CA PRO A 219 -11.74 4.15 21.64
C PRO A 219 -12.87 4.64 20.73
N ASP A 220 -12.77 4.33 19.44
CA ASP A 220 -13.81 4.59 18.46
C ASP A 220 -14.16 3.27 17.73
N PRO A 221 -15.39 2.76 17.84
CA PRO A 221 -16.53 3.33 18.59
C PRO A 221 -16.39 3.19 20.11
N ILE A 222 -16.97 4.14 20.85
CA ILE A 222 -17.05 4.09 22.32
C ILE A 222 -17.99 2.96 22.70
N SER A 223 -17.49 1.98 23.46
CA SER A 223 -18.22 0.73 23.72
C SER A 223 -18.37 0.39 25.20
N SER A 224 -17.83 1.21 26.11
CA SER A 224 -18.01 1.07 27.54
C SER A 224 -18.13 2.43 28.21
N ASP A 225 -19.06 2.55 29.15
CA ASP A 225 -19.25 3.75 29.95
C ASP A 225 -18.11 3.98 30.96
N ASP A 226 -17.33 2.94 31.28
CA ASP A 226 -16.17 3.03 32.19
C ASP A 226 -15.07 3.94 31.61
N GLU A 227 -14.83 3.84 30.29
CA GLU A 227 -13.83 4.65 29.58
C GLU A 227 -14.27 6.13 29.53
N ALA A 228 -15.59 6.37 29.38
CA ALA A 228 -16.18 7.70 29.42
C ALA A 228 -16.23 8.29 30.84
N SER A 229 -16.21 7.45 31.88
CA SER A 229 -16.22 7.90 33.29
C SER A 229 -14.99 8.72 33.66
N VAL A 230 -13.82 8.37 33.12
CA VAL A 230 -12.59 9.15 33.33
C VAL A 230 -12.71 10.54 32.71
N LEU A 231 -13.23 10.62 31.48
CA LEU A 231 -13.48 11.90 30.82
C LEU A 231 -14.50 12.73 31.61
N ALA A 232 -15.63 12.13 31.97
CA ALA A 232 -16.67 12.74 32.80
C ALA A 232 -16.09 13.33 34.09
N HIS A 233 -15.27 12.56 34.82
CA HIS A 233 -14.63 13.01 36.04
C HIS A 233 -13.73 14.23 35.81
N ASN A 234 -12.89 14.20 34.77
CA ASN A 234 -11.96 15.28 34.45
C ASN A 234 -12.67 16.55 33.96
N LEU A 235 -13.77 16.42 33.21
CA LEU A 235 -14.61 17.54 32.78
C LEU A 235 -15.23 18.33 33.95
N ARG A 236 -15.39 17.73 35.13
CA ARG A 236 -15.86 18.46 36.33
C ARG A 236 -14.87 19.51 36.81
N PHE A 237 -13.60 19.42 36.41
CA PHE A 237 -12.52 20.30 36.85
C PHE A 237 -12.07 21.31 35.78
N THR A 238 -12.63 21.26 34.56
CA THR A 238 -12.23 22.17 33.47
C THR A 238 -12.87 23.55 33.58
N ALA A 239 -14.09 23.63 34.12
CA ALA A 239 -14.78 24.89 34.36
C ALA A 239 -14.48 25.44 35.78
N PRO A 240 -14.46 26.78 35.97
CA PRO A 240 -14.31 27.40 37.29
C PRO A 240 -15.37 26.92 38.30
N ARG A 241 -15.03 26.93 39.60
CA ARG A 241 -15.98 26.56 40.68
C ARG A 241 -17.08 27.60 40.87
N ASP A 242 -16.82 28.86 40.52
CA ASP A 242 -17.75 29.97 40.68
C ASP A 242 -18.37 30.30 39.30
N GLY A 243 -19.56 29.75 39.02
CA GLY A 243 -20.33 30.03 37.79
C GLY A 243 -20.97 28.80 37.16
N VAL A 244 -21.66 29.01 36.03
CA VAL A 244 -22.26 27.93 35.22
C VAL A 244 -21.16 27.07 34.63
N ARG A 245 -21.10 25.77 34.96
CA ARG A 245 -20.13 24.84 34.37
C ARG A 245 -20.60 24.37 33.00
N SER A 246 -20.50 25.25 32.02
CA SER A 246 -20.73 24.95 30.61
C SER A 246 -19.42 24.58 29.91
N VAL A 247 -19.40 23.40 29.27
CA VAL A 247 -18.23 22.92 28.53
C VAL A 247 -18.64 22.54 27.11
N LEU A 248 -17.96 23.11 26.12
CA LEU A 248 -18.12 22.75 24.72
C LEU A 248 -17.15 21.63 24.36
N LEU A 249 -17.66 20.53 23.83
CA LEU A 249 -16.87 19.50 23.15
C LEU A 249 -17.09 19.66 21.64
N ALA A 250 -16.03 20.02 20.92
CA ALA A 250 -16.08 20.21 19.47
C ALA A 250 -14.89 19.53 18.80
N SER A 251 -15.16 18.89 17.66
CA SER A 251 -14.12 18.29 16.83
C SER A 251 -13.41 19.32 15.96
N THR A 252 -12.27 18.96 15.40
CA THR A 252 -11.56 19.76 14.39
C THR A 252 -12.20 19.58 13.02
N VAL A 253 -12.43 18.32 12.64
CA VAL A 253 -12.99 17.88 11.36
C VAL A 253 -14.12 16.86 11.59
N PRO A 254 -15.02 16.65 10.61
CA PRO A 254 -16.09 15.67 10.75
C PRO A 254 -15.58 14.26 11.06
N GLY A 255 -16.34 13.53 11.88
CA GLY A 255 -16.10 12.13 12.17
C GLY A 255 -15.07 11.86 13.27
N GLU A 256 -14.71 12.84 14.11
CA GLU A 256 -13.84 12.62 15.28
C GLU A 256 -14.60 12.19 16.55
N ALA A 257 -15.87 11.80 16.42
CA ALA A 257 -16.73 11.29 17.49
C ALA A 257 -16.97 12.28 18.65
N SER A 258 -17.04 13.59 18.36
CA SER A 258 -17.33 14.61 19.36
C SER A 258 -18.72 14.45 19.99
N GLY A 259 -19.77 14.19 19.20
CA GLY A 259 -21.11 13.97 19.72
C GLY A 259 -21.20 12.72 20.60
N SER A 260 -20.61 11.61 20.15
CA SER A 260 -20.55 10.37 20.96
C SER A 260 -19.77 10.55 22.27
N ALA A 261 -18.63 11.23 22.24
CA ALA A 261 -17.84 11.52 23.45
C ALA A 261 -18.64 12.40 24.43
N ALA A 262 -19.32 13.44 23.93
CA ALA A 262 -20.16 14.30 24.74
C ALA A 262 -21.34 13.54 25.37
N LEU A 263 -22.02 12.70 24.59
CA LEU A 263 -23.14 11.87 25.04
C LEU A 263 -22.74 10.93 26.19
N HIS A 264 -21.68 10.15 25.98
CA HIS A 264 -21.24 9.17 26.99
C HIS A 264 -20.67 9.86 28.24
N ALA A 265 -19.96 10.98 28.09
CA ALA A 265 -19.48 11.76 29.23
C ALA A 265 -20.63 12.36 30.04
N ALA A 266 -21.66 12.89 29.38
CA ALA A 266 -22.83 13.45 30.04
C ALA A 266 -23.64 12.37 30.78
N ASP A 267 -23.91 11.24 30.11
CA ASP A 267 -24.64 10.12 30.72
C ASP A 267 -23.86 9.53 31.92
N SER A 268 -22.52 9.46 31.85
CA SER A 268 -21.68 9.03 32.98
C SER A 268 -21.72 10.02 34.16
N LEU A 269 -21.71 11.33 33.90
CA LEU A 269 -21.89 12.34 34.94
C LEU A 269 -23.26 12.24 35.62
N ALA A 270 -24.32 12.04 34.85
CA ALA A 270 -25.67 11.86 35.37
C ALA A 270 -25.80 10.59 36.21
N ALA A 271 -25.23 9.47 35.76
CA ALA A 271 -25.18 8.22 36.51
C ALA A 271 -24.45 8.37 37.86
N SER A 272 -23.48 9.28 37.96
CA SER A 272 -22.80 9.63 39.22
C SER A 272 -23.58 10.57 40.14
N GLY A 273 -24.83 10.91 39.78
CA GLY A 273 -25.71 11.79 40.55
C GLY A 273 -25.54 13.28 40.28
N THR A 274 -24.78 13.67 39.24
CA THR A 274 -24.64 15.09 38.84
C THR A 274 -25.87 15.52 38.06
N ARG A 275 -26.49 16.66 38.40
CA ARG A 275 -27.54 17.23 37.54
C ARG A 275 -26.90 17.72 36.26
N THR A 276 -27.00 16.92 35.20
CA THR A 276 -26.27 17.12 33.95
C THR A 276 -27.23 17.35 32.81
N LEU A 277 -26.98 18.40 32.04
CA LEU A 277 -27.66 18.66 30.77
C LEU A 277 -26.69 18.42 29.62
N LEU A 278 -27.11 17.61 28.65
CA LEU A 278 -26.48 17.48 27.35
C LEU A 278 -27.24 18.34 26.34
N VAL A 279 -26.52 19.20 25.64
CA VAL A 279 -27.05 20.07 24.60
C VAL A 279 -26.43 19.66 23.26
N ASP A 280 -27.27 19.31 22.30
CA ASP A 280 -26.83 19.16 20.91
C ASP A 280 -26.72 20.55 20.27
N ALA A 281 -25.50 21.07 20.23
CA ALA A 281 -25.18 22.38 19.68
C ALA A 281 -24.67 22.30 18.23
N ASP A 282 -24.59 21.10 17.64
CA ASP A 282 -24.39 20.92 16.21
C ASP A 282 -25.73 21.07 15.49
N LEU A 283 -26.13 22.32 15.26
CA LEU A 283 -27.37 22.66 14.56
C LEU A 283 -27.41 22.20 13.09
N ARG A 284 -26.28 21.72 12.54
CA ARG A 284 -26.15 21.24 11.16
C ARG A 284 -26.21 19.72 11.10
N GLY A 285 -25.29 19.06 11.80
CA GLY A 285 -25.14 17.61 11.81
C GLY A 285 -26.09 16.89 12.77
N ARG A 286 -26.51 17.56 13.86
CA ARG A 286 -27.47 17.04 14.85
C ARG A 286 -27.06 15.68 15.43
N GLU A 287 -25.74 15.44 15.54
CA GLU A 287 -25.16 14.13 15.83
C GLU A 287 -25.72 13.54 17.14
N VAL A 288 -25.81 14.35 18.20
CA VAL A 288 -26.32 13.88 19.50
C VAL A 288 -27.82 13.59 19.46
N THR A 289 -28.59 14.42 18.75
CA THR A 289 -30.03 14.21 18.55
C THR A 289 -30.27 12.86 17.87
N GLU A 290 -29.52 12.57 16.80
CA GLU A 290 -29.57 11.30 16.08
C GLU A 290 -29.14 10.11 16.95
N LEU A 291 -27.99 10.21 17.64
CA LEU A 291 -27.48 9.17 18.52
C LEU A 291 -28.43 8.86 19.69
N SER A 292 -29.15 9.87 20.18
CA SER A 292 -30.11 9.71 21.28
C SER A 292 -31.44 9.12 20.85
N GLY A 293 -31.70 8.99 19.55
CA GLY A 293 -33.00 8.61 19.01
C GLY A 293 -34.11 9.63 19.34
N ALA A 294 -33.72 10.84 19.71
CA ALA A 294 -34.66 11.92 19.98
C ALA A 294 -35.14 12.44 18.61
N GLY A 295 -36.44 12.33 18.34
CA GLY A 295 -37.02 12.76 17.07
C GLY A 295 -36.93 14.28 16.84
N ALA A 296 -37.63 14.78 15.82
CA ALA A 296 -37.76 16.21 15.56
C ALA A 296 -38.69 16.87 16.60
N ALA A 297 -38.19 17.07 17.82
CA ALA A 297 -38.80 17.88 18.86
C ALA A 297 -38.21 19.29 18.86
N ALA A 298 -38.87 20.21 19.58
CA ALA A 298 -38.28 21.53 19.84
C ALA A 298 -36.93 21.37 20.56
N GLY A 299 -35.96 22.19 20.19
CA GLY A 299 -34.61 22.12 20.77
C GLY A 299 -33.91 23.47 20.80
N LEU A 300 -32.58 23.44 20.88
CA LEU A 300 -31.74 24.64 21.04
C LEU A 300 -32.07 25.72 20.00
N SER A 301 -32.12 25.36 18.72
CA SER A 301 -32.45 26.32 17.67
C SER A 301 -33.83 26.97 17.84
N ASP A 302 -34.83 26.22 18.31
CA ASP A 302 -36.19 26.73 18.52
C ASP A 302 -36.25 27.66 19.73
N VAL A 303 -35.51 27.35 20.79
CA VAL A 303 -35.36 28.22 21.96
C VAL A 303 -34.64 29.51 21.61
N LEU A 304 -33.51 29.43 20.90
CA LEU A 304 -32.74 30.61 20.48
C LEU A 304 -33.53 31.51 19.51
N ALA A 305 -34.42 30.93 18.71
CA ALA A 305 -35.33 31.67 17.83
C ALA A 305 -36.59 32.20 18.54
N GLY A 306 -36.78 31.93 19.84
CA GLY A 306 -37.96 32.34 20.61
C GLY A 306 -39.25 31.60 20.20
N ARG A 307 -39.13 30.43 19.56
CA ARG A 307 -40.26 29.60 19.09
C ARG A 307 -40.70 28.56 20.11
N ALA A 308 -39.88 28.29 21.12
CA ALA A 308 -40.16 27.36 22.21
C ALA A 308 -39.61 27.93 23.52
N GLU A 309 -40.28 27.63 24.62
CA GLU A 309 -39.72 27.91 25.95
C GLU A 309 -38.63 26.87 26.28
N LEU A 310 -37.59 27.33 26.97
CA LEU A 310 -36.44 26.51 27.34
C LEU A 310 -36.87 25.29 28.18
N ASP A 311 -37.83 25.47 29.10
CA ASP A 311 -38.28 24.42 30.00
C ASP A 311 -39.04 23.30 29.28
N ASP A 312 -39.78 23.65 28.22
CA ASP A 312 -40.53 22.70 27.39
C ASP A 312 -39.63 21.96 26.38
N ALA A 313 -38.51 22.57 25.99
CA ALA A 313 -37.56 21.98 25.04
C ALA A 313 -36.60 20.96 25.68
N VAL A 314 -36.41 21.02 27.00
CA VAL A 314 -35.54 20.07 27.72
C VAL A 314 -36.28 18.77 28.00
N THR A 315 -35.73 17.66 27.53
CA THR A 315 -36.28 16.32 27.72
C THR A 315 -35.53 15.58 28.84
N ALA A 316 -36.25 15.24 29.91
CA ALA A 316 -35.70 14.43 30.99
C ALA A 316 -35.48 12.97 30.53
N ARG A 317 -34.37 12.35 30.94
CA ARG A 317 -34.02 10.96 30.57
C ARG A 317 -33.67 10.16 31.84
N GLU A 318 -34.40 9.07 32.09
CA GLU A 318 -34.21 8.26 33.30
C GLU A 318 -32.81 7.63 33.33
N GLY A 319 -32.06 7.85 34.42
CA GLY A 319 -30.71 7.31 34.63
C GLY A 319 -29.64 7.89 33.70
N ARG A 320 -29.93 9.00 33.00
CA ARG A 320 -29.07 9.62 31.98
C ARG A 320 -29.07 11.14 32.12
N ALA A 321 -28.25 11.83 31.34
CA ALA A 321 -28.31 13.29 31.29
C ALA A 321 -29.61 13.74 30.62
N ASP A 322 -30.19 14.81 31.13
CA ASP A 322 -31.28 15.52 30.45
C ASP A 322 -30.76 16.01 29.10
N LEU A 323 -31.65 16.07 28.10
CA LEU A 323 -31.27 16.36 26.72
C LEU A 323 -32.00 17.60 26.21
N LEU A 324 -31.24 18.55 25.70
CA LEU A 324 -31.72 19.60 24.80
C LEU A 324 -31.25 19.26 23.39
N THR A 325 -32.18 18.84 22.52
CA THR A 325 -31.85 18.48 21.13
C THR A 325 -31.45 19.71 20.31
N ALA A 326 -30.94 19.52 19.09
CA ALA A 326 -30.60 20.64 18.21
C ALA A 326 -31.83 21.45 17.77
N GLY A 327 -33.02 20.84 17.79
CA GLY A 327 -34.27 21.45 17.33
C GLY A 327 -34.43 21.45 15.81
N SER A 328 -35.28 22.33 15.30
CA SER A 328 -35.59 22.44 13.87
C SER A 328 -34.38 22.86 13.01
N ALA A 329 -34.33 22.39 11.77
CA ALA A 329 -33.29 22.81 10.82
C ALA A 329 -33.33 24.35 10.60
N VAL A 330 -32.16 24.97 10.65
CA VAL A 330 -31.99 26.42 10.51
C VAL A 330 -31.16 26.73 9.26
N GLY A 331 -31.57 27.72 8.48
CA GLY A 331 -30.81 28.16 7.29
C GLY A 331 -29.45 28.78 7.63
N ASN A 332 -29.37 29.55 8.72
CA ASN A 332 -28.15 30.19 9.20
C ASN A 332 -27.96 30.05 10.73
N PRO A 333 -27.36 28.96 11.21
CA PRO A 333 -27.08 28.74 12.64
C PRO A 333 -26.26 29.86 13.30
N ALA A 334 -25.30 30.45 12.58
CA ALA A 334 -24.38 31.45 13.12
C ALA A 334 -25.11 32.69 13.64
N GLU A 335 -26.21 33.10 13.00
CA GLU A 335 -27.01 34.24 13.42
C GLU A 335 -27.65 34.00 14.80
N LEU A 336 -28.23 32.81 15.00
CA LEU A 336 -28.82 32.42 16.30
C LEU A 336 -27.76 32.29 17.40
N LEU A 337 -26.59 31.74 17.07
CA LEU A 337 -25.52 31.47 18.04
C LEU A 337 -24.70 32.72 18.40
N SER A 338 -24.68 33.74 17.54
CA SER A 338 -23.95 34.99 17.79
C SER A 338 -24.68 35.98 18.72
N GLY A 339 -25.97 35.74 19.00
CA GLY A 339 -26.80 36.62 19.82
C GLY A 339 -26.65 36.39 21.32
N ALA A 340 -27.23 37.31 22.12
CA ALA A 340 -27.29 37.17 23.59
C ALA A 340 -28.13 35.96 24.04
N ALA A 341 -29.02 35.44 23.19
CA ALA A 341 -29.93 34.35 23.51
C ALA A 341 -29.23 33.08 24.01
N LEU A 342 -28.05 32.75 23.46
CA LEU A 342 -27.29 31.58 23.92
C LEU A 342 -26.74 31.80 25.33
N ALA A 343 -26.18 32.98 25.59
CA ALA A 343 -25.68 33.33 26.92
C ALA A 343 -26.80 33.37 27.95
N ASP A 344 -27.96 33.94 27.60
CA ASP A 344 -29.14 34.00 28.46
C ASP A 344 -29.70 32.60 28.75
N ALA A 345 -29.77 31.73 27.74
CA ALA A 345 -30.17 30.33 27.91
C ALA A 345 -29.21 29.58 28.85
N LEU A 346 -27.91 29.70 28.64
CA LEU A 346 -26.89 29.09 29.51
C LEU A 346 -26.96 29.62 30.95
N ALA A 347 -27.18 30.92 31.13
CA ALA A 347 -27.34 31.54 32.45
C ALA A 347 -28.59 31.00 33.18
N SER A 348 -29.73 30.88 32.48
CA SER A 348 -30.95 30.30 33.02
C SER A 348 -30.75 28.83 33.46
N LEU A 349 -30.15 28.02 32.58
CA LEU A 349 -29.86 26.61 32.83
C LEU A 349 -28.88 26.37 33.98
N GLY A 350 -27.95 27.30 34.18
CA GLY A 350 -26.94 27.17 35.23
C GLY A 350 -27.47 27.18 36.66
N SER A 351 -28.71 27.63 36.87
CA SER A 351 -29.39 27.52 38.17
C SER A 351 -29.93 26.11 38.46
N ARG A 352 -30.18 25.32 37.40
CA ARG A 352 -30.84 24.00 37.45
C ARG A 352 -29.85 22.84 37.37
N TYR A 353 -28.78 23.02 36.59
CA TYR A 353 -27.80 21.98 36.30
C TYR A 353 -26.44 22.31 36.91
N ASP A 354 -25.80 21.28 37.46
CA ASP A 354 -24.46 21.37 38.01
C ASP A 354 -23.40 21.41 36.90
N THR A 355 -23.68 20.79 35.76
CA THR A 355 -22.83 20.73 34.56
C THR A 355 -23.69 20.75 33.30
N ILE A 356 -23.28 21.55 32.32
CA ILE A 356 -23.87 21.61 30.98
C ILE A 356 -22.80 21.22 29.96
N ILE A 357 -23.02 20.16 29.20
CA ILE A 357 -22.14 19.72 28.13
C ILE A 357 -22.78 20.07 26.79
N LEU A 358 -22.08 20.85 25.97
CA LEU A 358 -22.50 21.19 24.62
C LEU A 358 -21.69 20.35 23.62
N ALA A 359 -22.37 19.60 22.77
CA ALA A 359 -21.75 18.91 21.64
C ALA A 359 -21.78 19.84 20.42
N GLY A 360 -20.63 20.36 20.02
CA GLY A 360 -20.51 21.29 18.89
C GLY A 360 -20.15 20.61 17.57
N ALA A 361 -20.45 21.32 16.49
CA ALA A 361 -20.01 20.97 15.14
C ALA A 361 -18.47 21.02 15.00
N PRO A 362 -17.88 20.39 13.98
CA PRO A 362 -16.45 20.52 13.72
C PRO A 362 -16.04 21.96 13.43
N VAL A 363 -15.00 22.47 14.10
CA VAL A 363 -14.58 23.88 14.02
C VAL A 363 -14.15 24.30 12.62
N LEU A 364 -13.55 23.40 11.83
CA LEU A 364 -13.15 23.73 10.46
C LEU A 364 -14.28 23.58 9.44
N SER A 365 -15.47 23.15 9.85
CA SER A 365 -16.65 23.04 8.97
C SER A 365 -17.58 24.26 9.05
N GLY A 366 -17.41 25.13 10.03
CA GLY A 366 -18.21 26.34 10.22
C GLY A 366 -17.87 27.09 11.50
N SER A 367 -18.41 28.31 11.65
CA SER A 367 -18.13 29.18 12.80
C SER A 367 -18.95 28.85 14.04
N ASP A 368 -19.92 27.94 13.95
CA ASP A 368 -20.92 27.67 14.99
C ASP A 368 -20.25 27.34 16.35
N SER A 369 -19.31 26.39 16.37
CA SER A 369 -18.57 26.04 17.58
C SER A 369 -17.66 27.15 18.08
N LEU A 370 -17.13 28.01 17.21
CA LEU A 370 -16.33 29.17 17.64
C LEU A 370 -17.21 30.20 18.36
N LEU A 371 -18.43 30.45 17.86
CA LEU A 371 -19.39 31.34 18.51
C LEU A 371 -19.82 30.78 19.88
N ILE A 372 -20.13 29.49 19.94
CA ILE A 372 -20.46 28.81 21.20
C ILE A 372 -19.28 28.85 22.17
N SER A 373 -18.05 28.69 21.68
CA SER A 373 -16.83 28.66 22.52
C SER A 373 -16.62 29.94 23.33
N ALA A 374 -17.10 31.10 22.83
CA ALA A 374 -17.04 32.38 23.52
C ALA A 374 -18.11 32.53 24.62
N ALA A 375 -19.20 31.76 24.56
CA ALA A 375 -20.32 31.81 25.51
C ALA A 375 -20.23 30.76 26.63
N VAL A 376 -19.28 29.82 26.54
CA VAL A 376 -19.11 28.72 27.52
C VAL A 376 -17.91 28.95 28.44
N ALA A 377 -17.90 28.29 29.59
CA ALA A 377 -16.80 28.43 30.55
C ALA A 377 -15.49 27.77 30.09
N ALA A 378 -15.56 26.73 29.26
CA ALA A 378 -14.41 26.10 28.64
C ALA A 378 -14.76 25.41 27.31
N SER A 379 -13.82 25.44 26.37
CA SER A 379 -13.85 24.65 25.13
C SER A 379 -12.83 23.51 25.22
N VAL A 380 -13.25 22.33 24.77
CA VAL A 380 -12.48 21.08 24.82
C VAL A 380 -12.46 20.46 23.41
N PRO A 381 -11.36 20.62 22.66
CA PRO A 381 -11.18 19.96 21.38
C PRO A 381 -11.22 18.43 21.50
N VAL A 382 -12.01 17.80 20.64
CA VAL A 382 -12.03 16.35 20.45
C VAL A 382 -11.22 16.01 19.20
N ILE A 383 -10.17 15.21 19.39
CA ILE A 383 -9.13 14.94 18.38
C ILE A 383 -9.14 13.46 18.03
N GLY A 384 -9.52 13.15 16.80
CA GLY A 384 -9.52 11.81 16.24
C GLY A 384 -8.13 11.39 15.79
N ILE A 385 -7.53 10.48 16.54
CA ILE A 385 -6.23 9.88 16.22
C ILE A 385 -6.30 9.19 14.86
N GLY A 386 -5.38 9.55 13.96
CA GLY A 386 -5.33 9.04 12.59
C GLY A 386 -6.41 9.60 11.66
N LYS A 387 -7.21 10.59 12.10
CA LYS A 387 -8.21 11.29 11.28
C LYS A 387 -7.78 12.71 10.93
N VAL A 388 -7.44 13.53 11.92
CA VAL A 388 -7.08 14.94 11.74
C VAL A 388 -5.62 15.13 11.31
N LYS A 389 -5.34 16.15 10.48
CA LYS A 389 -3.97 16.57 10.14
C LYS A 389 -3.41 17.53 11.17
N ARG A 390 -2.09 17.52 11.37
CA ARG A 390 -1.41 18.47 12.27
C ARG A 390 -1.67 19.93 11.90
N SER A 391 -1.73 20.25 10.60
CA SER A 391 -2.08 21.60 10.11
C SER A 391 -3.49 22.02 10.52
N ASP A 392 -4.43 21.11 10.44
CA ASP A 392 -5.85 21.35 10.69
C ASP A 392 -6.07 21.55 12.20
N LEU A 393 -5.40 20.73 13.02
CA LEU A 393 -5.40 20.92 14.48
C LEU A 393 -4.75 22.24 14.88
N ALA A 394 -3.61 22.62 14.27
CA ALA A 394 -2.97 23.91 14.53
C ALA A 394 -3.93 25.08 14.22
N GLN A 395 -4.61 25.02 13.07
CA GLN A 395 -5.61 26.01 12.68
C GLN A 395 -6.80 26.06 13.66
N HIS A 396 -7.29 24.92 14.15
CA HIS A 396 -8.34 24.88 15.17
C HIS A 396 -7.91 25.60 16.45
N ILE A 397 -6.73 25.29 16.98
CA ILE A 397 -6.22 25.95 18.20
C ILE A 397 -6.04 27.45 17.99
N GLU A 398 -5.55 27.88 16.82
CA GLU A 398 -5.44 29.29 16.46
C GLU A 398 -6.82 29.99 16.45
N LEU A 399 -7.83 29.38 15.83
CA LEU A 399 -9.19 29.92 15.78
C LEU A 399 -9.84 30.03 17.16
N LEU A 400 -9.62 29.05 18.05
CA LEU A 400 -10.08 29.12 19.45
C LEU A 400 -9.36 30.24 20.22
N GLY A 401 -8.07 30.46 19.96
CA GLY A 401 -7.32 31.57 20.54
C GLY A 401 -7.89 32.93 20.11
N MET A 402 -8.34 33.05 18.86
CA MET A 402 -8.97 34.27 18.33
C MET A 402 -10.36 34.54 18.90
N SER A 403 -11.10 33.51 19.32
CA SER A 403 -12.44 33.66 19.92
C SER A 403 -12.42 33.93 21.44
N GLU A 404 -11.22 34.15 22.02
CA GLU A 404 -11.01 34.30 23.47
C GLU A 404 -11.54 33.12 24.30
N ALA A 405 -11.74 31.96 23.67
CA ALA A 405 -12.25 30.77 24.32
C ALA A 405 -11.20 30.20 25.28
N LYS A 406 -11.63 29.85 26.49
CA LYS A 406 -10.77 29.16 27.45
C LYS A 406 -10.59 27.70 27.03
N LEU A 407 -9.37 27.32 26.68
CA LEU A 407 -9.02 25.92 26.42
C LEU A 407 -8.99 25.13 27.73
N GLY A 408 -9.97 24.24 27.93
CA GLY A 408 -10.13 23.44 29.15
C GLY A 408 -9.25 22.19 29.19
N GLY A 409 -8.69 21.80 28.05
CA GLY A 409 -7.98 20.54 27.84
C GLY A 409 -8.36 19.93 26.50
N VAL A 410 -7.89 18.72 26.21
CA VAL A 410 -8.19 18.00 24.95
C VAL A 410 -8.66 16.58 25.21
N VAL A 411 -9.48 16.05 24.32
CA VAL A 411 -9.95 14.65 24.34
C VAL A 411 -9.45 13.94 23.10
N LEU A 412 -8.90 12.74 23.27
CA LEU A 412 -8.45 11.92 22.16
C LEU A 412 -9.48 10.83 21.87
N THR A 413 -9.83 10.63 20.61
CA THR A 413 -10.71 9.54 20.15
C THR A 413 -9.96 8.63 19.17
N GLY A 414 -10.42 7.39 19.02
CA GLY A 414 -9.79 6.41 18.14
C GLY A 414 -8.49 5.81 18.68
N VAL A 415 -8.23 5.94 20.00
CA VAL A 415 -7.11 5.24 20.62
C VAL A 415 -7.39 3.73 20.68
N ARG A 416 -6.38 2.91 20.42
CA ARG A 416 -6.52 1.45 20.54
C ARG A 416 -6.67 1.06 22.01
N ARG A 417 -7.62 0.17 22.31
CA ARG A 417 -7.75 -0.44 23.65
C ARG A 417 -6.41 -1.01 24.11
N VAL A 418 -5.90 -0.48 25.22
CA VAL A 418 -4.79 -1.12 25.93
C VAL A 418 -5.41 -2.22 26.79
N SER A 419 -4.97 -3.47 26.60
CA SER A 419 -5.43 -4.62 27.39
C SER A 419 -5.35 -4.32 28.89
N ALA A 420 -6.36 -4.77 29.65
CA ALA A 420 -6.73 -4.41 31.04
C ALA A 420 -5.66 -4.59 32.15
N LYS A 421 -4.38 -4.75 31.82
CA LYS A 421 -3.29 -4.93 32.77
C LYS A 421 -2.72 -3.62 33.35
N ASN A 422 -3.13 -2.45 32.86
CA ASN A 422 -2.71 -1.18 33.44
C ASN A 422 -3.72 -0.04 33.16
N PRO A 423 -4.69 0.22 34.06
CA PRO A 423 -5.74 1.22 33.84
C PRO A 423 -5.24 2.68 33.80
N TYR A 424 -3.98 2.94 34.15
CA TYR A 424 -3.33 4.26 34.03
C TYR A 424 -2.42 4.39 32.80
N SER A 425 -2.51 3.45 31.85
CA SER A 425 -1.64 3.41 30.68
C SER A 425 -2.14 4.06 29.37
N PRO A 426 -3.20 4.89 29.29
CA PRO A 426 -3.42 5.62 28.03
C PRO A 426 -2.30 6.63 27.74
N LEU A 427 -1.57 7.07 28.78
CA LEU A 427 -0.38 7.93 28.64
C LEU A 427 0.95 7.16 28.46
N ALA A 428 0.97 5.83 28.64
CA ALA A 428 2.21 5.05 28.59
C ALA A 428 2.40 4.23 27.30
N THR A 429 1.38 4.10 26.44
CA THR A 429 1.55 3.46 25.12
C THR A 429 2.24 4.32 24.07
N ALA A 430 2.69 5.52 24.41
CA ALA A 430 3.67 6.26 23.62
C ALA A 430 5.14 5.92 23.97
N ALA A 431 5.39 5.18 25.07
CA ALA A 431 6.74 4.91 25.57
C ALA A 431 7.24 3.46 25.38
N SER A 432 6.43 2.49 25.00
CA SER A 432 6.96 1.12 24.79
C SER A 432 6.15 0.23 23.83
N ARG A 433 6.61 0.18 22.57
CA ARG A 433 7.07 -1.00 21.81
C ARG A 433 6.77 -0.88 20.32
#